data_AF-A0A7S3Z1A1-F1
#
_entry.id   AF-A0A7S3Z1A1-F1
#
_cell.length_a   1.000
_cell.length_b   1.000
_cell.length_c   1.000
_cell.angle_alpha   90.00
_cell.angle_beta   90.00
_cell.angle_gamma   90.00
#
_symmetry.space_group_name_H-M   'P 1'
#
loop_
_entity.id
_entity.type
_entity.pdbx_description
1 polymer ?
#
loop_
_entity_poly.entity_id
_entity_poly.type
_entity_poly.pdbx_seq_one_letter_code
_entity_poly.pdbx_strand_id
1 'polypeptide(L)'
;LHSASMTSAVHRAGVPCASKKRSRMDEKAKTSRKKRIAETTHEAETMDEETMDEDMMKTTHVQIRQLGDEKNKLREEKNKLREEKNKLIEKNNKLLDTVNIMLSQGLHGKPEWDEKARKVEAQMRTVEAQIRTVETHIAETEKKIQATDAELKKLREAAQGKKRSSDTSLHQPKKSEPIAPSQEVVAFFEALFRQRITKIDDPTLGDTKRDFAILDLQGARVFGDRKEPTKLYI
;
A
#
# COMPACT_ATOMS: atom_id res chain seq x y z
N LEU A 1 44.91 -30.00 -15.35
CA LEU A 1 44.73 -31.47 -15.21
C LEU A 1 43.22 -31.71 -15.12
N HIS A 2 42.44 -31.78 -16.18
CA HIS A 2 42.35 -32.82 -17.25
C HIS A 2 41.53 -32.18 -18.42
N SER A 3 41.97 -32.14 -19.69
CA SER A 3 41.87 -33.18 -20.77
C SER A 3 40.45 -33.77 -20.92
N ALA A 4 39.77 -33.91 -22.07
CA ALA A 4 40.12 -34.00 -23.50
C ALA A 4 38.82 -33.71 -24.33
N SER A 5 38.87 -33.01 -25.48
CA SER A 5 38.95 -33.55 -26.87
C SER A 5 38.08 -34.78 -27.15
N MET A 6 37.16 -34.69 -28.13
CA MET A 6 36.96 -35.69 -29.20
C MET A 6 36.10 -35.09 -30.33
N THR A 7 36.80 -34.63 -31.37
CA THR A 7 36.33 -34.42 -32.73
C THR A 7 36.09 -35.76 -33.43
N SER A 8 34.94 -35.93 -34.09
CA SER A 8 34.70 -37.05 -35.01
C SER A 8 34.31 -36.51 -36.38
N ALA A 9 35.30 -36.41 -37.26
CA ALA A 9 35.16 -36.18 -38.68
C ALA A 9 34.86 -37.51 -39.39
N VAL A 10 33.74 -37.61 -40.09
CA VAL A 10 33.46 -38.71 -41.02
C VAL A 10 33.52 -38.16 -42.44
N HIS A 11 34.60 -38.48 -43.14
CA HIS A 11 34.71 -38.40 -44.58
C HIS A 11 33.81 -39.45 -45.23
N ARG A 12 33.01 -39.05 -46.23
CA ARG A 12 32.49 -39.99 -47.22
C ARG A 12 32.66 -39.41 -48.62
N ALA A 13 33.32 -40.22 -49.44
CA ALA A 13 33.82 -39.92 -50.76
C ALA A 13 32.69 -39.74 -51.79
N GLY A 14 33.09 -39.09 -52.90
CA GLY A 14 32.22 -38.66 -53.97
C GLY A 14 31.63 -39.78 -54.83
N VAL A 15 30.54 -39.42 -55.49
CA VAL A 15 30.01 -40.06 -56.71
C VAL A 15 29.74 -38.94 -57.72
N PRO A 16 30.13 -39.08 -58.99
CA PRO A 16 30.13 -37.99 -59.95
C PRO A 16 28.81 -37.87 -60.75
N CYS A 17 28.58 -36.63 -61.20
CA CYS A 17 27.95 -36.20 -62.45
C CYS A 17 26.77 -37.02 -63.01
N ALA A 18 25.57 -36.42 -62.98
CA ALA A 18 24.68 -36.45 -64.14
C ALA A 18 23.72 -35.25 -64.18
N SER A 19 23.56 -34.72 -65.38
CA SER A 19 22.39 -33.96 -65.88
C SER A 19 22.16 -32.52 -65.40
N LYS A 20 22.86 -31.61 -66.10
CA LYS A 20 22.32 -30.33 -66.57
C LYS A 20 20.93 -30.53 -67.19
N LYS A 21 19.90 -29.88 -66.62
CA LYS A 21 18.67 -29.31 -67.24
C LYS A 21 17.50 -29.41 -66.25
N ARG A 22 17.41 -28.43 -65.32
CA ARG A 22 16.19 -28.03 -64.57
C ARG A 22 16.60 -26.85 -63.68
N SER A 23 16.66 -25.63 -64.22
CA SER A 23 17.19 -24.48 -63.46
C SER A 23 16.40 -23.18 -63.59
N ARG A 24 15.06 -23.24 -63.78
CA ARG A 24 14.22 -22.05 -63.64
C ARG A 24 12.89 -22.23 -62.90
N MET A 25 12.35 -23.44 -62.77
CA MET A 25 11.14 -23.68 -61.96
C MET A 25 11.41 -24.04 -60.49
N ASP A 26 12.60 -24.55 -60.15
CA ASP A 26 12.93 -24.96 -58.77
C ASP A 26 13.39 -23.80 -57.87
N GLU A 27 13.82 -22.65 -58.42
CA GLU A 27 14.23 -21.51 -57.58
C GLU A 27 13.02 -20.78 -56.97
N LYS A 28 11.91 -20.65 -57.70
CA LYS A 28 10.67 -20.06 -57.18
C LYS A 28 10.02 -20.95 -56.11
N ALA A 29 10.10 -22.28 -56.25
CA ALA A 29 9.59 -23.20 -55.24
C ALA A 29 10.45 -23.21 -53.95
N LYS A 30 11.78 -23.04 -54.07
CA LYS A 30 12.70 -22.97 -52.93
C LYS A 30 12.59 -21.65 -52.15
N THR A 31 12.33 -20.53 -52.81
CA THR A 31 12.09 -19.24 -52.12
C THR A 31 10.74 -19.21 -51.41
N SER A 32 9.67 -19.76 -52.00
CA SER A 32 8.37 -19.88 -51.32
C SER A 32 8.40 -20.83 -50.11
N ARG A 33 9.19 -21.91 -50.16
CA ARG A 33 9.35 -22.83 -49.01
C ARG A 33 10.21 -22.24 -47.90
N LYS A 34 11.27 -21.48 -48.22
CA LYS A 34 12.03 -20.70 -47.23
C LYS A 34 11.18 -19.61 -46.57
N LYS A 35 10.30 -18.95 -47.34
CA LYS A 35 9.39 -17.93 -46.80
C LYS A 35 8.35 -18.53 -45.85
N ARG A 36 7.74 -19.66 -46.21
CA ARG A 36 6.81 -20.39 -45.32
C ARG A 36 7.48 -20.91 -44.05
N ILE A 37 8.71 -21.40 -44.12
CA ILE A 37 9.44 -21.87 -42.91
C ILE A 37 9.77 -20.69 -41.99
N ALA A 38 10.17 -19.54 -42.53
CA ALA A 38 10.44 -18.33 -41.76
C ALA A 38 9.17 -17.71 -41.13
N GLU A 39 8.03 -17.76 -41.83
CA GLU A 39 6.72 -17.34 -41.30
C GLU A 39 6.24 -18.27 -40.17
N THR A 40 6.40 -19.59 -40.31
CA THR A 40 6.03 -20.54 -39.24
C THR A 40 6.94 -20.52 -38.01
N THR A 41 8.21 -20.10 -38.13
CA THR A 41 9.09 -19.97 -36.96
C THR A 41 8.82 -18.69 -36.17
N HIS A 42 8.39 -17.61 -36.83
CA HIS A 42 8.00 -16.38 -36.12
C HIS A 42 6.65 -16.53 -35.39
N GLU A 43 5.70 -17.30 -35.91
CA GLU A 43 4.41 -17.56 -35.23
C GLU A 43 4.56 -18.46 -33.98
N ALA A 44 5.61 -19.29 -33.90
CA ALA A 44 5.88 -20.12 -32.73
C ALA A 44 6.59 -19.33 -31.60
N GLU A 45 7.34 -18.28 -31.93
CA GLU A 45 8.07 -17.48 -30.93
C GLU A 45 7.21 -16.36 -30.30
N THR A 46 6.12 -15.92 -30.95
CA THR A 46 5.27 -14.84 -30.43
C THR A 46 4.13 -15.30 -29.51
N MET A 47 3.80 -16.59 -29.45
CA MET A 47 2.75 -17.09 -28.54
C MET A 47 3.21 -17.36 -27.10
N ASP A 48 4.52 -17.40 -26.83
CA ASP A 48 5.04 -17.75 -25.50
C ASP A 48 5.19 -16.54 -24.55
N GLU A 49 5.31 -15.31 -25.06
CA GLU A 49 5.45 -14.12 -24.20
C GLU A 49 4.13 -13.66 -23.56
N GLU A 50 3.01 -13.69 -24.30
CA GLU A 50 1.70 -13.26 -23.76
C GLU A 50 1.17 -14.21 -22.66
N THR A 51 1.48 -15.50 -22.76
CA THR A 51 1.01 -16.50 -21.79
C THR A 51 1.78 -16.47 -20.47
N MET A 52 3.10 -16.20 -20.50
CA MET A 52 3.90 -16.01 -19.28
C MET A 52 3.46 -14.79 -18.47
N ASP A 53 3.04 -13.72 -19.15
CA ASP A 53 2.56 -12.50 -18.50
C ASP A 53 1.22 -12.70 -17.78
N GLU A 54 0.33 -13.53 -18.35
CA GLU A 54 -0.96 -13.85 -17.75
C GLU A 54 -0.80 -14.68 -16.46
N ASP A 55 0.06 -15.70 -16.47
CA ASP A 55 0.30 -16.56 -15.31
C ASP A 55 1.02 -15.82 -14.18
N MET A 56 1.98 -14.95 -14.50
CA MET A 56 2.58 -14.07 -13.50
C MET A 56 1.57 -13.08 -12.92
N MET A 57 0.67 -12.53 -13.74
CA MET A 57 -0.39 -11.63 -13.25
C MET A 57 -1.37 -12.37 -12.34
N LYS A 58 -1.82 -13.58 -12.69
CA LYS A 58 -2.66 -14.43 -11.84
C LYS A 58 -1.98 -14.70 -10.50
N THR A 59 -0.70 -15.07 -10.53
CA THR A 59 0.09 -15.32 -9.32
C THR A 59 0.17 -14.08 -8.44
N THR A 60 0.40 -12.91 -9.02
CA THR A 60 0.48 -11.64 -8.28
C THR A 60 -0.87 -11.28 -7.64
N HIS A 61 -1.99 -11.50 -8.33
CA HIS A 61 -3.33 -11.26 -7.78
C HIS A 61 -3.65 -12.19 -6.61
N VAL A 62 -3.24 -13.46 -6.68
CA VAL A 62 -3.39 -14.42 -5.58
C VAL A 62 -2.58 -13.97 -4.37
N GLN A 63 -1.34 -13.54 -4.54
CA GLN A 63 -0.51 -13.02 -3.45
C GLN A 63 -1.11 -11.76 -2.81
N ILE A 64 -1.60 -10.81 -3.62
CA ILE A 64 -2.26 -9.60 -3.12
C ILE A 64 -3.50 -9.95 -2.29
N ARG A 65 -4.29 -10.95 -2.72
CA ARG A 65 -5.45 -11.42 -1.94
C ARG A 65 -5.01 -12.04 -0.62
N GLN A 66 -4.05 -12.96 -0.65
CA GLN A 66 -3.53 -13.64 0.55
C GLN A 66 -3.02 -12.64 1.60
N LEU A 67 -2.17 -11.68 1.19
CA LEU A 67 -1.68 -10.63 2.08
C LEU A 67 -2.80 -9.70 2.57
N GLY A 68 -3.82 -9.47 1.74
CA GLY A 68 -5.02 -8.74 2.14
C GLY A 68 -5.79 -9.44 3.26
N ASP A 69 -5.95 -10.75 3.17
CA ASP A 69 -6.62 -11.58 4.16
C ASP A 69 -5.82 -11.65 5.47
N GLU A 70 -4.50 -11.83 5.39
CA GLU A 70 -3.59 -11.79 6.54
C GLU A 70 -3.63 -10.44 7.26
N LYS A 71 -3.61 -9.34 6.52
CA LYS A 71 -3.75 -7.99 7.07
C LYS A 71 -5.08 -7.82 7.81
N ASN A 72 -6.18 -8.33 7.26
CA ASN A 72 -7.50 -8.28 7.90
C ASN A 72 -7.50 -9.08 9.21
N LYS A 73 -6.93 -10.28 9.20
CA LYS A 73 -6.78 -11.10 10.41
C LYS A 73 -5.98 -10.40 11.51
N LEU A 74 -4.87 -9.73 11.16
CA LEU A 74 -4.07 -8.95 12.11
C LEU A 74 -4.85 -7.76 12.69
N ARG A 75 -5.71 -7.11 11.89
CA ARG A 75 -6.59 -6.03 12.38
C ARG A 75 -7.62 -6.55 13.37
N GLU A 76 -8.19 -7.73 13.13
CA GLU A 76 -9.11 -8.37 14.07
C GLU A 76 -8.41 -8.72 15.39
N GLU A 77 -7.19 -9.27 15.34
CA GLU A 77 -6.38 -9.55 16.52
C GLU A 77 -6.07 -8.28 17.33
N LYS A 78 -5.66 -7.21 16.65
CA LYS A 78 -5.45 -5.91 17.27
C LYS A 78 -6.71 -5.36 17.95
N ASN A 79 -7.88 -5.55 17.34
CA ASN A 79 -9.16 -5.13 17.93
C ASN A 79 -9.48 -5.94 19.20
N LYS A 80 -9.28 -7.26 19.18
CA LYS A 80 -9.44 -8.11 20.39
C LYS A 80 -8.52 -7.66 21.52
N LEU A 81 -7.26 -7.37 21.24
CA LEU A 81 -6.32 -6.85 22.23
C LEU A 81 -6.77 -5.49 22.81
N ARG A 82 -7.35 -4.61 21.99
CA ARG A 82 -7.93 -3.34 22.47
C ARG A 82 -9.12 -3.56 23.40
N GLU A 83 -9.98 -4.53 23.10
CA GLU A 83 -11.08 -4.90 23.99
C GLU A 83 -10.57 -5.47 25.32
N GLU A 84 -9.55 -6.32 25.30
CA GLU A 84 -8.90 -6.84 26.51
C GLU A 84 -8.29 -5.71 27.35
N LYS A 85 -7.58 -4.77 26.72
CA LYS A 85 -7.06 -3.56 27.38
C LYS A 85 -8.20 -2.77 28.06
N ASN A 86 -9.31 -2.56 27.36
CA ASN A 86 -10.45 -1.81 27.92
C ASN A 86 -11.05 -2.51 29.15
N LYS A 87 -11.18 -3.85 29.11
CA LYS A 87 -11.63 -4.64 30.28
C LYS A 87 -10.68 -4.51 31.47
N LEU A 88 -9.37 -4.45 31.23
CA LEU A 88 -8.38 -4.24 32.28
C LEU A 88 -8.46 -2.83 32.87
N ILE A 89 -8.63 -1.81 32.04
CA ILE A 89 -8.84 -0.43 32.49
C ILE A 89 -10.10 -0.33 33.37
N GLU A 90 -11.20 -0.97 32.96
CA GLU A 90 -12.44 -1.01 33.76
C GLU A 90 -12.22 -1.68 35.12
N LYS A 91 -11.48 -2.79 35.17
CA LYS A 91 -11.09 -3.43 36.44
C LYS A 91 -10.25 -2.50 37.31
N ASN A 92 -9.29 -1.78 36.70
CA ASN A 92 -8.45 -0.84 37.44
C ASN A 92 -9.27 0.32 38.03
N ASN A 93 -10.24 0.85 37.28
CA ASN A 93 -11.14 1.90 37.75
C ASN A 93 -12.00 1.42 38.94
N LYS A 94 -12.51 0.19 38.90
CA LYS A 94 -13.25 -0.39 40.05
C LYS A 94 -12.38 -0.52 41.30
N LEU A 95 -11.10 -0.86 41.14
CA LEU A 95 -10.14 -0.90 42.26
C LEU A 95 -9.87 0.50 42.81
N LEU A 96 -9.69 1.50 41.93
CA LEU A 96 -9.56 2.90 42.31
C LEU A 96 -10.80 3.42 43.07
N ASP A 97 -12.00 3.09 42.61
CA ASP A 97 -13.25 3.44 43.29
C ASP A 97 -13.30 2.84 44.70
N THR A 98 -12.84 1.59 44.85
CA THR A 98 -12.74 0.94 46.16
C THR A 98 -11.77 1.71 47.08
N VAL A 99 -10.62 2.15 46.56
CA VAL A 99 -9.66 2.98 47.31
C VAL A 99 -10.28 4.32 47.69
N ASN A 100 -10.97 4.99 46.78
CA ASN A 100 -11.64 6.26 47.04
C ASN A 100 -12.73 6.15 48.11
N ILE A 101 -13.50 5.06 48.11
CA ILE A 101 -14.48 4.77 49.16
C ILE A 101 -13.79 4.58 50.52
N MET A 102 -12.69 3.82 50.58
CA MET A 102 -11.93 3.64 51.82
C MET A 102 -11.38 4.97 52.37
N LEU A 103 -10.90 5.85 51.48
CA LEU A 103 -10.39 7.17 51.85
C LEU A 103 -11.49 8.10 52.34
N SER A 104 -12.61 8.20 51.61
CA SER A 104 -13.75 9.06 51.95
C SER A 104 -14.44 8.69 53.26
N GLN A 105 -14.44 7.40 53.62
CA GLN A 105 -14.99 6.92 54.89
C GLN A 105 -14.06 7.14 56.09
N GLY A 106 -12.88 7.76 55.90
CA GLY A 106 -11.92 7.99 56.98
C GLY A 106 -11.36 6.68 57.56
N LEU A 107 -11.33 5.61 56.76
CA LEU A 107 -10.87 4.29 57.20
C LEU A 107 -9.35 4.14 57.13
N HIS A 108 -8.64 5.17 56.67
CA HIS A 108 -7.19 5.21 56.62
C HIS A 108 -6.59 5.15 58.04
N GLY A 109 -5.56 4.31 58.25
CA GLY A 109 -4.86 4.19 59.53
C GLY A 109 -5.43 3.15 60.51
N LYS A 110 -6.49 2.43 60.13
CA LYS A 110 -6.91 1.21 60.84
C LYS A 110 -6.14 0.01 60.26
N PRO A 111 -5.48 -0.84 61.08
CA PRO A 111 -4.65 -1.94 60.59
C PRO A 111 -5.37 -2.89 59.61
N GLU A 112 -6.66 -3.16 59.86
CA GLU A 112 -7.49 -4.02 58.99
C GLU A 112 -7.70 -3.42 57.59
N TRP A 113 -7.80 -2.09 57.51
CA TRP A 113 -8.03 -1.38 56.24
C TRP A 113 -6.73 -1.13 55.49
N ASP A 114 -5.62 -0.97 56.20
CA ASP A 114 -4.29 -0.88 55.60
C ASP A 114 -3.92 -2.18 54.86
N GLU A 115 -4.28 -3.34 55.41
CA GLU A 115 -4.09 -4.63 54.73
C GLU A 115 -4.95 -4.74 53.48
N LYS A 116 -6.23 -4.36 53.55
CA LYS A 116 -7.13 -4.34 52.39
C LYS A 116 -6.62 -3.38 51.30
N ALA A 117 -6.17 -2.19 51.69
CA ALA A 117 -5.59 -1.20 50.78
C ALA A 117 -4.34 -1.75 50.07
N ARG A 118 -3.40 -2.35 50.81
CA ARG A 118 -2.20 -3.00 50.21
C ARG A 118 -2.58 -4.10 49.22
N LYS A 119 -3.61 -4.90 49.52
CA LYS A 119 -4.09 -5.95 48.61
C LYS A 119 -4.67 -5.35 47.32
N VAL A 120 -5.46 -4.29 47.42
CA VAL A 120 -6.03 -3.57 46.27
C VAL A 120 -4.92 -2.92 45.43
N GLU A 121 -3.94 -2.27 46.07
CA GLU A 121 -2.77 -1.70 45.37
C GLU A 121 -1.97 -2.78 44.63
N ALA A 122 -1.74 -3.94 45.25
CA ALA A 122 -1.06 -5.05 44.60
C ALA A 122 -1.84 -5.57 43.38
N GLN A 123 -3.18 -5.64 43.48
CA GLN A 123 -4.04 -5.97 42.35
C GLN A 123 -3.96 -4.92 41.24
N MET A 124 -3.99 -3.63 41.57
CA MET A 124 -3.83 -2.55 40.59
C MET A 124 -2.50 -2.65 39.85
N ARG A 125 -1.38 -2.82 40.57
CA ARG A 125 -0.05 -3.01 39.95
C ARG A 125 -0.02 -4.20 38.99
N THR A 126 -0.72 -5.28 39.35
CA THR A 126 -0.84 -6.46 38.48
C THR A 126 -1.63 -6.14 37.21
N VAL A 127 -2.75 -5.43 37.34
CA VAL A 127 -3.56 -5.01 36.19
C VAL A 127 -2.80 -4.03 35.30
N GLU A 128 -2.07 -3.08 35.87
CA GLU A 128 -1.21 -2.15 35.14
C GLU A 128 -0.11 -2.88 34.35
N ALA A 129 0.53 -3.89 34.96
CA ALA A 129 1.49 -4.72 34.27
C ALA A 129 0.86 -5.47 33.09
N GLN A 130 -0.35 -6.03 33.26
CA GLN A 130 -1.09 -6.67 32.18
C GLN A 130 -1.44 -5.69 31.05
N ILE A 131 -1.86 -4.46 31.37
CA ILE A 131 -2.12 -3.41 30.38
C ILE A 131 -0.87 -3.13 29.54
N ARG A 132 0.30 -2.98 30.18
CA ARG A 132 1.57 -2.76 29.45
C ARG A 132 1.90 -3.91 28.50
N THR A 133 1.69 -5.16 28.93
CA THR A 133 1.89 -6.33 28.07
C THR A 133 0.95 -6.33 26.85
N VAL A 134 -0.33 -5.97 27.05
CA VAL A 134 -1.29 -5.85 25.95
C VAL A 134 -0.90 -4.71 25.01
N GLU A 135 -0.42 -3.59 25.54
CA GLU A 135 0.09 -2.47 24.72
C GLU A 135 1.29 -2.87 23.86
N THR A 136 2.22 -3.67 24.41
CA THR A 136 3.34 -4.20 23.62
C THR A 136 2.86 -5.11 22.49
N HIS A 137 1.89 -6.00 22.74
CA HIS A 137 1.30 -6.83 21.67
C HIS A 137 0.55 -6.01 20.61
N ILE A 138 -0.15 -4.94 21.02
CA ILE A 138 -0.79 -4.01 20.06
C ILE A 138 0.27 -3.32 19.18
N ALA A 139 1.39 -2.90 19.76
CA ALA A 139 2.47 -2.26 19.01
C ALA A 139 3.15 -3.23 18.03
N GLU A 140 3.35 -4.48 18.42
CA GLU A 140 3.91 -5.52 17.56
C GLU A 140 2.97 -5.89 16.40
N THR A 141 1.67 -6.07 16.69
CA THR A 141 0.66 -6.33 15.65
C THR A 141 0.56 -5.17 14.67
N GLU A 142 0.67 -3.93 15.14
CA GLU A 142 0.71 -2.75 14.27
C GLU A 142 1.92 -2.74 13.33
N LYS A 143 3.11 -3.09 13.82
CA LYS A 143 4.30 -3.22 12.98
C LYS A 143 4.12 -4.28 11.89
N LYS A 144 3.50 -5.42 12.22
CA LYS A 144 3.18 -6.47 11.24
C LYS A 144 2.23 -5.94 10.16
N ILE A 145 1.15 -5.24 10.55
CA ILE A 145 0.21 -4.62 9.60
C ILE A 145 0.93 -3.64 8.66
N GLN A 146 1.82 -2.79 9.20
CA GLN A 146 2.59 -1.84 8.40
C GLN A 146 3.54 -2.52 7.40
N ALA A 147 4.19 -3.62 7.82
CA ALA A 147 5.04 -4.42 6.94
C ALA A 147 4.23 -5.03 5.78
N THR A 148 3.09 -5.67 6.10
CA THR A 148 2.18 -6.22 5.08
C THR A 148 1.66 -5.14 4.14
N ASP A 149 1.37 -3.94 4.64
CA ASP A 149 0.95 -2.80 3.79
C ASP A 149 2.05 -2.33 2.83
N ALA A 150 3.31 -2.32 3.29
CA ALA A 150 4.44 -2.00 2.43
C ALA A 150 4.63 -3.06 1.32
N GLU A 151 4.46 -4.35 1.65
CA GLU A 151 4.53 -5.45 0.67
C GLU A 151 3.40 -5.37 -0.35
N LEU A 152 2.16 -5.16 0.10
CA LEU A 152 1.01 -4.95 -0.78
C LEU A 152 1.21 -3.77 -1.73
N LYS A 153 1.82 -2.68 -1.24
CA LYS A 153 2.14 -1.51 -2.07
C LYS A 153 3.14 -1.87 -3.16
N LYS A 154 4.24 -2.55 -2.83
CA LYS A 154 5.25 -3.00 -3.82
C LYS A 154 4.64 -3.93 -4.87
N LEU A 155 3.80 -4.88 -4.47
CA LEU A 155 3.13 -5.80 -5.42
C LEU A 155 2.17 -5.06 -6.35
N ARG A 156 1.43 -4.07 -5.85
CA ARG A 156 0.54 -3.23 -6.68
C ARG A 156 1.32 -2.36 -7.66
N GLU A 157 2.41 -1.76 -7.22
CA GLU A 157 3.30 -0.97 -8.09
C GLU A 157 3.93 -1.84 -9.18
N ALA A 158 4.40 -3.05 -8.85
CA ALA A 158 4.91 -4.01 -9.82
C ALA A 158 3.84 -4.41 -10.86
N ALA A 159 2.60 -4.65 -10.42
CA ALA A 159 1.48 -4.97 -11.31
C ALA A 159 1.07 -3.78 -12.20
N GLN A 160 1.22 -2.54 -11.73
CA GLN A 160 0.87 -1.33 -12.50
C GLN A 160 1.99 -0.89 -13.47
N GLY A 161 3.26 -1.05 -13.08
CA GLY A 161 4.42 -0.68 -13.89
C GLY A 161 4.46 -1.44 -15.22
N LYS A 162 4.07 -2.71 -15.21
CA LYS A 162 4.00 -3.55 -16.43
C LYS A 162 3.00 -3.03 -17.47
N LYS A 163 1.91 -2.38 -17.06
CA LYS A 163 0.89 -1.86 -17.99
C LYS A 163 1.27 -0.55 -18.70
N ARG A 164 2.30 0.17 -18.24
CA ARG A 164 2.64 1.51 -18.77
C ARG A 164 3.82 1.51 -19.75
N SER A 165 4.64 0.46 -19.77
CA SER A 165 5.82 0.40 -20.64
C SER A 165 5.53 -0.08 -22.07
N SER A 166 4.39 -0.71 -22.35
CA SER A 166 4.07 -1.22 -23.70
C SER A 166 3.40 -0.20 -24.62
N ASP A 167 2.81 0.88 -24.09
CA ASP A 167 1.93 1.78 -24.87
C ASP A 167 2.50 3.21 -25.11
N THR A 168 3.74 3.48 -24.68
CA THR A 168 4.29 4.86 -24.70
C THR A 168 5.20 5.20 -25.89
N SER A 169 5.31 4.36 -26.93
CA SER A 169 6.21 4.66 -28.05
C SER A 169 5.64 5.52 -29.20
N LEU A 170 4.34 5.90 -29.20
CA LEU A 170 3.74 6.52 -30.40
C LEU A 170 2.82 7.73 -30.21
N HIS A 171 2.74 8.31 -29.02
CA HIS A 171 2.10 9.63 -28.85
C HIS A 171 2.96 10.50 -27.94
N GLN A 172 3.85 11.29 -28.56
CA GLN A 172 4.30 12.52 -27.93
C GLN A 172 3.05 13.39 -27.71
N PRO A 173 2.66 13.69 -26.46
CA PRO A 173 1.61 14.67 -26.24
C PRO A 173 2.15 15.99 -26.79
N LYS A 174 1.54 16.46 -27.88
CA LYS A 174 1.67 17.85 -28.32
C LYS A 174 1.46 18.68 -27.06
N LYS A 175 2.43 19.53 -26.72
CA LYS A 175 2.35 20.49 -25.61
C LYS A 175 0.98 21.16 -25.69
N SER A 176 0.02 20.68 -24.91
CA SER A 176 -1.26 21.35 -24.76
C SER A 176 -0.93 22.58 -23.96
N GLU A 177 -1.04 23.74 -24.60
CA GLU A 177 -0.95 25.03 -23.95
C GLU A 177 -1.84 25.02 -22.70
N PRO A 178 -1.40 25.64 -21.59
CA PRO A 178 -2.22 25.73 -20.40
C PRO A 178 -3.52 26.44 -20.76
N ILE A 179 -4.61 25.67 -20.85
CA ILE A 179 -5.95 26.21 -21.00
C ILE A 179 -6.22 26.99 -19.72
N ALA A 180 -6.12 28.31 -19.80
CA ALA A 180 -6.54 29.18 -18.72
C ALA A 180 -7.97 28.79 -18.33
N PRO A 181 -8.26 28.55 -17.04
CA PRO A 181 -9.60 28.21 -16.61
C PRO A 181 -10.54 29.30 -17.12
N SER A 182 -11.62 28.91 -17.79
CA SER A 182 -12.60 29.88 -18.26
C SER A 182 -13.08 30.70 -17.05
N GLN A 183 -13.28 32.01 -17.25
CA GLN A 183 -13.72 32.92 -16.18
C GLN A 183 -15.00 32.43 -15.47
N GLU A 184 -15.81 31.62 -16.15
CA GLU A 184 -17.00 30.97 -15.60
C GLU A 184 -16.68 29.96 -14.49
N VAL A 185 -15.61 29.17 -14.62
CA VAL A 185 -15.20 28.21 -13.58
C VAL A 185 -14.69 28.96 -12.35
N VAL A 186 -13.95 30.05 -12.55
CA VAL A 186 -13.48 30.90 -11.45
C VAL A 186 -14.67 31.56 -10.73
N ALA A 187 -15.62 32.11 -11.48
CA ALA A 187 -16.83 32.72 -10.92
C ALA A 187 -17.72 31.71 -10.17
N PHE A 188 -17.83 30.47 -10.67
CA PHE A 188 -18.58 29.40 -10.01
C PHE A 188 -17.97 29.02 -8.66
N PHE A 189 -16.63 28.89 -8.59
CA PHE A 189 -15.95 28.60 -7.33
C PHE A 189 -16.04 29.76 -6.34
N GLU A 190 -15.95 31.02 -6.79
CA GLU A 190 -16.17 32.18 -5.91
C GLU A 190 -17.60 32.24 -5.36
N ALA A 191 -18.61 31.92 -6.18
CA ALA A 191 -20.00 31.89 -5.76
C ALA A 191 -20.25 30.80 -4.69
N LEU A 192 -19.70 29.60 -4.89
CA LEU A 192 -19.76 28.51 -3.91
C LEU A 192 -19.08 28.89 -2.59
N PHE A 193 -17.95 29.60 -2.66
CA PHE A 193 -17.23 30.04 -1.46
C PHE A 193 -18.03 31.08 -0.66
N ARG A 194 -18.65 32.05 -1.34
CA ARG A 194 -19.52 33.06 -0.70
C ARG A 194 -20.75 32.43 -0.05
N GLN A 195 -21.35 31.41 -0.66
CA GLN A 195 -22.55 30.74 -0.13
C GLN A 195 -22.26 29.91 1.13
N ARG A 196 -21.00 29.52 1.36
CA ARG A 196 -20.59 28.72 2.53
C ARG A 196 -20.34 29.56 3.77
N ILE A 197 -19.94 30.83 3.60
CA ILE A 197 -19.62 31.74 4.71
C ILE A 197 -20.88 32.25 5.41
N THR A 198 -21.99 32.44 4.69
CA THR A 198 -23.24 33.00 5.25
C THR A 198 -24.04 32.02 6.13
N LYS A 199 -23.60 30.76 6.27
CA LYS A 199 -24.26 29.76 7.14
C LYS A 199 -23.64 29.63 8.53
N ILE A 200 -22.62 30.43 8.87
CA ILE A 200 -21.91 30.37 10.15
C ILE A 200 -22.43 31.40 11.17
N ASP A 201 -23.43 32.20 10.81
CA ASP A 201 -24.11 33.13 11.73
C ASP A 201 -25.25 32.45 12.49
N ASP A 202 -24.95 31.35 13.18
CA ASP A 202 -25.85 30.80 14.20
C ASP A 202 -25.47 31.42 15.57
N PRO A 203 -26.31 32.30 16.15
CA PRO A 203 -26.01 32.98 17.40
C PRO A 203 -25.97 32.05 18.62
N THR A 204 -26.27 30.76 18.45
CA THR A 204 -26.22 29.75 19.53
C THR A 204 -24.86 29.06 19.71
N LEU A 205 -23.92 29.25 18.78
CA LEU A 205 -22.56 28.71 18.92
C LEU A 205 -21.71 29.60 19.83
N GLY A 206 -21.48 29.12 21.06
CA GLY A 206 -20.63 29.78 22.07
C GLY A 206 -19.22 30.11 21.57
N ASP A 207 -18.67 31.20 22.12
CA ASP A 207 -17.54 31.96 21.58
C ASP A 207 -16.25 31.15 21.33
N THR A 208 -16.05 30.01 21.99
CA THR A 208 -14.84 29.17 21.81
C THR A 208 -14.80 28.37 20.50
N LYS A 209 -15.93 28.23 19.78
CA LYS A 209 -15.97 27.55 18.48
C LYS A 209 -15.80 28.48 17.28
N ARG A 210 -15.95 29.80 17.45
CA ARG A 210 -15.74 30.78 16.37
C ARG A 210 -14.26 30.91 15.99
N ASP A 211 -13.37 30.86 16.97
CA ASP A 211 -11.94 31.07 16.75
C ASP A 211 -11.27 29.96 15.91
N PHE A 212 -11.75 28.71 16.02
CA PHE A 212 -11.25 27.60 15.21
C PHE A 212 -11.66 27.69 13.73
N ALA A 213 -12.83 28.24 13.43
CA ALA A 213 -13.30 28.37 12.04
C ALA A 213 -12.58 29.49 11.27
N ILE A 214 -12.09 30.52 11.95
CA ILE A 214 -11.37 31.65 11.34
C ILE A 214 -9.91 31.27 11.01
N LEU A 215 -9.28 30.41 11.83
CA LEU A 215 -7.91 29.96 11.62
C LEU A 215 -7.74 29.07 10.37
N ASP A 216 -8.71 28.20 10.07
CA ASP A 216 -8.67 27.32 8.89
C ASP A 216 -8.80 28.10 7.56
N LEU A 217 -9.45 29.27 7.58
CA LEU A 217 -9.65 30.11 6.40
C LEU A 217 -8.43 30.98 6.06
N GLN A 218 -7.58 31.33 7.04
CA GLN A 218 -6.34 32.05 6.78
C GLN A 218 -5.21 31.13 6.27
N GLY A 219 -5.22 29.84 6.63
CA GLY A 219 -4.26 28.85 6.13
C GLY A 219 -4.35 28.59 4.62
N ALA A 220 -5.54 28.73 4.02
CA ALA A 220 -5.75 28.48 2.60
C ALA A 220 -5.34 29.64 1.66
N ARG A 221 -5.09 30.84 2.21
CA ARG A 221 -4.77 32.04 1.40
C ARG A 221 -3.26 32.28 1.22
N VAL A 222 -2.40 31.44 1.81
CA VAL A 222 -0.93 31.61 1.81
C VAL A 222 -0.21 30.45 1.11
N PHE A 223 -0.77 29.96 0.00
CA PHE A 223 -0.04 29.11 -0.97
C PHE A 223 0.13 29.86 -2.29
N GLY A 224 0.79 31.00 -2.19
CA GLY A 224 1.36 31.74 -3.30
C GLY A 224 2.58 32.47 -2.76
N ASP A 225 3.75 31.91 -3.04
CA ASP A 225 5.07 32.51 -2.83
C ASP A 225 5.51 32.78 -1.37
N ARG A 226 6.18 31.78 -0.77
CA ARG A 226 7.36 32.03 0.09
C ARG A 226 8.17 30.77 0.32
N LYS A 227 9.40 30.79 -0.18
CA LYS A 227 10.50 29.91 0.23
C LYS A 227 10.96 30.39 1.61
N GLU A 228 10.58 29.70 2.69
CA GLU A 228 11.42 29.44 3.87
C GLU A 228 10.60 28.72 4.97
N PRO A 229 11.18 27.72 5.67
CA PRO A 229 10.45 26.95 6.68
C PRO A 229 10.54 27.60 8.06
N THR A 230 9.41 28.05 8.58
CA THR A 230 9.27 28.43 10.00
C THR A 230 9.20 27.17 10.86
N LYS A 231 10.19 26.98 11.74
CA LYS A 231 10.20 25.93 12.76
C LYS A 231 9.18 26.27 13.85
N LEU A 232 8.14 25.45 14.01
CA LEU A 232 7.34 25.40 15.24
C LEU A 232 8.08 24.56 16.28
N TYR A 233 8.41 25.17 17.42
CA TYR A 233 8.71 24.46 18.65
C TYR A 233 7.39 24.14 19.35
N ILE A 234 7.19 22.87 19.69
CA ILE A 234 6.15 22.38 20.60
C ILE A 234 6.75 22.34 22.00
#